data_AF-A0A3B9J335-F1
#
_entry.id   AF-A0A3B9J335-F1
#
_cell.length_a   1.000
_cell.length_b   1.000
_cell.length_c   1.000
_cell.angle_alpha   90.00
_cell.angle_beta   90.00
_cell.angle_gamma   90.00
#
_symmetry.space_group_name_H-M   'P 1'
#
loop_
_entity.id
_entity.type
_entity.pdbx_description
1 polymer ?
#
loop_
_entity_poly.entity_id
_entity_poly.type
_entity_poly.pdbx_seq_one_letter_code
_entity_poly.pdbx_strand_id
1 'polypeptide(L)'
;RRLGDNGRSPELDKEVREFWHGASALPDSPAKIHVTEEAAAVIRSLGDPPLAGQSESAEHYFEAVYQRSVALASALAAAAEMVGDDDDDDPSN
;
A
#
# COMPACT_ATOMS: atom_id res chain seq x y z
N ARG A 1 36.26 -19.61 2.47
CA ARG A 1 36.14 -18.56 1.42
C ARG A 1 35.24 -17.48 2.02
N ARG A 2 35.82 -16.44 2.65
CA ARG A 2 35.04 -15.34 3.23
C ARG A 2 34.52 -14.50 2.06
N LEU A 3 33.20 -14.36 1.95
CA LEU A 3 32.57 -13.47 0.99
C LEU A 3 32.97 -12.05 1.39
N GLY A 4 33.66 -11.36 0.49
CA GLY A 4 34.18 -10.02 0.73
C GLY A 4 33.03 -9.06 1.02
N ASP A 5 33.09 -8.45 2.19
CA ASP A 5 32.36 -7.24 2.52
C ASP A 5 32.92 -6.12 1.64
N ASN A 6 32.36 -5.97 0.44
CA ASN A 6 32.62 -4.81 -0.41
C ASN A 6 31.82 -3.65 0.16
N GLY A 7 32.42 -2.95 1.13
CA GLY A 7 31.90 -1.69 1.66
C GLY A 7 31.54 -0.76 0.49
N ARG A 8 30.26 -0.44 0.37
CA ARG A 8 29.76 0.52 -0.61
C ARG A 8 30.47 1.84 -0.36
N SER A 9 31.00 2.45 -1.42
CA SER A 9 31.71 3.73 -1.28
C SER A 9 30.73 4.78 -0.74
N PRO A 10 31.13 5.59 0.26
CA PRO A 10 30.24 6.59 0.87
C PRO A 10 29.71 7.62 -0.14
N GLU A 11 30.44 7.79 -1.25
CA GLU A 11 30.07 8.64 -2.38
C GLU A 11 28.90 8.05 -3.19
N LEU A 12 28.88 6.73 -3.40
CA LEU A 12 27.75 6.03 -4.02
C LEU A 12 26.51 6.05 -3.13
N ASP A 13 26.69 5.93 -1.81
CA ASP A 13 25.57 6.04 -0.86
C ASP A 13 24.99 7.45 -0.84
N LYS A 14 25.84 8.47 -0.96
CA LYS A 14 25.42 9.87 -1.11
C LYS A 14 24.68 10.09 -2.43
N GLU A 15 25.21 9.65 -3.57
CA GLU A 15 24.55 9.76 -4.87
C GLU A 15 23.20 9.05 -4.90
N VAL A 16 23.11 7.84 -4.33
CA VAL A 16 21.85 7.10 -4.25
C VAL A 16 20.85 7.83 -3.36
N ARG A 17 21.27 8.35 -2.21
CA ARG A 17 20.41 9.19 -1.37
C ARG A 17 19.95 10.45 -2.09
N GLU A 18 20.86 11.15 -2.74
CA GLU A 18 20.56 12.39 -3.48
C GLU A 18 19.61 12.13 -4.65
N PHE A 19 19.75 10.99 -5.33
CA PHE A 19 18.86 10.55 -6.40
C PHE A 19 17.43 10.26 -5.93
N TRP A 20 17.25 9.52 -4.83
CA TRP A 20 15.92 9.13 -4.35
C TRP A 20 15.22 10.17 -3.47
N HIS A 21 15.98 11.01 -2.74
CA HIS A 21 15.42 12.01 -1.83
C HIS A 21 15.37 13.42 -2.43
N GLY A 22 16.17 13.70 -3.47
CA GLY A 22 16.29 15.04 -4.03
C GLY A 22 16.83 16.06 -3.00
N ALA A 23 16.75 17.35 -3.34
CA ALA A 23 17.22 18.44 -2.48
C ALA A 23 16.21 18.87 -1.40
N SER A 24 14.97 18.37 -1.47
CA SER A 24 13.90 18.69 -0.51
C SER A 24 13.85 17.67 0.62
N ALA A 25 13.51 18.12 1.83
CA ALA A 25 13.15 17.21 2.90
C ALA A 25 12.02 16.27 2.44
N LEU A 26 12.09 15.00 2.85
CA LEU A 26 10.97 14.07 2.68
C LEU A 26 9.73 14.67 3.33
N PRO A 27 8.54 14.50 2.74
CA PRO A 27 7.30 14.80 3.43
C PRO A 27 7.18 13.93 4.69
N ASP A 28 6.40 14.41 5.66
CA ASP A 28 6.05 13.62 6.84
C ASP A 28 5.41 12.29 6.40
N SER A 29 5.67 11.25 7.20
CA SER A 29 5.03 9.96 6.98
C SER A 29 3.51 10.13 6.95
N PRO A 30 2.80 9.56 5.95
CA PRO A 30 1.35 9.60 5.94
C PRO A 30 0.80 8.85 7.15
N ALA A 31 -0.45 9.12 7.51
CA ALA A 31 -1.16 8.36 8.54
C ALA A 31 -1.27 6.88 8.17
N LYS A 32 -1.30 6.00 9.17
CA LYS A 32 -1.58 4.57 8.96
C LYS A 32 -2.92 4.36 8.26
N ILE A 33 -3.02 3.24 7.56
CA ILE A 33 -4.22 2.87 6.82
C ILE A 33 -5.02 1.80 7.55
N HIS A 34 -6.34 1.93 7.46
CA HIS A 34 -7.29 0.95 7.95
C HIS A 34 -7.69 0.00 6.80
N VAL A 35 -7.49 -1.30 7.01
CA VAL A 35 -7.88 -2.31 6.02
C VAL A 35 -9.38 -2.51 6.07
N THR A 36 -10.07 -2.34 4.94
CA THR A 36 -11.51 -2.59 4.83
C THR A 36 -11.84 -4.09 4.91
N GLU A 37 -12.80 -4.46 5.74
CA GLU A 37 -13.30 -5.84 5.85
C GLU A 37 -14.24 -6.22 4.70
N GLU A 38 -14.94 -5.22 4.12
CA GLU A 38 -15.88 -5.44 3.00
C GLU A 38 -15.46 -4.67 1.75
N ALA A 39 -14.47 -5.21 1.02
CA ALA A 39 -14.00 -4.64 -0.25
C ALA A 39 -15.14 -4.41 -1.28
N ALA A 40 -16.15 -5.27 -1.28
CA ALA A 40 -17.27 -5.23 -2.22
C ALA A 40 -18.36 -4.20 -1.84
N ALA A 41 -18.34 -3.64 -0.62
CA ALA A 41 -19.36 -2.67 -0.19
C ALA A 41 -19.39 -1.40 -1.06
N VAL A 42 -18.23 -1.00 -1.60
CA VAL A 42 -18.11 0.14 -2.53
C VAL A 42 -18.81 -0.15 -3.85
N ILE A 43 -18.71 -1.36 -4.40
CA ILE A 43 -19.37 -1.70 -5.66
C ILE A 43 -20.88 -1.79 -5.47
N ARG A 44 -21.32 -2.41 -4.37
CA ARG A 44 -22.75 -2.51 -4.03
C ARG A 44 -23.42 -1.14 -3.83
N SER A 45 -22.68 -0.13 -3.36
CA SER A 45 -23.24 1.21 -3.15
C SER A 45 -23.42 2.02 -4.43
N LEU A 46 -22.72 1.67 -5.51
CA LEU A 46 -22.81 2.34 -6.81
C LEU A 46 -24.04 1.90 -7.62
N GLY A 47 -24.73 0.85 -7.20
CA GLY A 47 -25.90 0.29 -7.89
C GLY A 47 -25.52 -0.62 -9.06
N ASP A 48 -26.53 -1.04 -9.83
CA ASP A 48 -26.34 -2.01 -10.91
C ASP A 48 -25.43 -1.43 -12.02
N PRO A 49 -24.46 -2.20 -12.52
CA PRO A 49 -23.58 -1.73 -13.57
C PRO A 49 -24.37 -1.48 -14.85
N PRO A 50 -24.17 -0.34 -15.55
CA PRO A 50 -24.90 0.02 -16.76
C PRO A 50 -24.39 -0.75 -17.99
N LEU A 51 -24.42 -2.08 -17.92
CA LEU A 51 -23.92 -2.99 -18.94
C LEU A 51 -25.08 -3.83 -19.49
N ALA A 52 -25.65 -3.39 -20.62
CA ALA A 52 -26.78 -4.04 -21.25
C ALA A 52 -26.50 -5.54 -21.51
N GLY A 53 -27.27 -6.41 -20.85
CA GLY A 53 -27.23 -7.87 -21.05
C GLY A 53 -26.08 -8.63 -20.39
N GLN A 54 -25.20 -7.97 -19.63
CA GLN A 54 -24.05 -8.60 -18.95
C GLN A 54 -23.85 -8.12 -17.50
N SER A 55 -24.91 -7.61 -16.85
CA SER A 55 -24.80 -7.04 -15.50
C SER A 55 -24.25 -8.04 -14.47
N GLU A 56 -24.75 -9.28 -14.46
CA GLU A 56 -24.36 -10.31 -13.48
C GLU A 56 -22.88 -10.72 -13.61
N SER A 57 -22.38 -10.91 -14.84
CA SER A 57 -20.95 -11.26 -15.04
C SER A 57 -20.03 -10.10 -14.66
N ALA A 58 -20.45 -8.86 -14.92
CA ALA A 58 -19.67 -7.68 -14.59
C ALA A 58 -19.51 -7.50 -13.07
N GLU A 59 -20.56 -7.73 -12.29
CA GLU A 59 -20.52 -7.68 -10.82
C GLU A 59 -19.45 -8.62 -10.25
N HIS A 60 -19.40 -9.87 -10.73
CA HIS A 60 -18.39 -10.84 -10.30
C HIS A 60 -16.96 -10.41 -10.63
N TYR A 61 -16.73 -9.83 -11.81
CA TYR A 61 -15.41 -9.33 -12.18
C TYR A 61 -15.01 -8.12 -11.33
N PHE A 62 -15.94 -7.20 -11.06
CA PHE A 62 -15.69 -6.08 -10.17
C PHE A 62 -15.32 -6.60 -8.77
N GLU A 63 -16.13 -7.48 -8.19
CA GLU A 63 -15.83 -8.07 -6.89
C GLU A 63 -14.43 -8.70 -6.83
N ALA A 64 -14.06 -9.52 -7.82
CA ALA A 64 -12.75 -10.16 -7.86
C ALA A 64 -11.57 -9.15 -7.93
N VAL A 65 -11.72 -8.09 -8.74
CA VAL A 65 -10.69 -7.04 -8.86
C VAL A 65 -10.54 -6.27 -7.55
N TYR A 66 -11.64 -5.92 -6.90
CA TYR A 66 -11.60 -5.17 -5.65
C TYR A 66 -11.04 -6.00 -4.50
N GLN A 67 -11.46 -7.26 -4.37
CA GLN A 67 -10.90 -8.18 -3.36
C GLN A 67 -9.39 -8.33 -3.51
N ARG A 68 -8.90 -8.52 -4.75
CA ARG A 68 -7.46 -8.61 -5.03
C ARG A 68 -6.72 -7.30 -4.72
N SER A 69 -7.34 -6.17 -5.02
CA SER A 69 -6.75 -4.85 -4.78
C SER A 69 -6.61 -4.56 -3.30
N VAL A 70 -7.64 -4.86 -2.50
CA VAL A 70 -7.59 -4.74 -1.04
C VAL A 70 -6.51 -5.66 -0.48
N ALA A 71 -6.50 -6.94 -0.87
CA ALA A 71 -5.47 -7.87 -0.40
C ALA A 71 -4.04 -7.39 -0.70
N LEU A 72 -3.80 -6.83 -1.90
CA LEU A 72 -2.50 -6.27 -2.27
C LEU A 72 -2.16 -5.02 -1.45
N ALA A 73 -3.10 -4.09 -1.30
CA ALA A 73 -2.90 -2.87 -0.52
C ALA A 73 -2.61 -3.18 0.95
N SER A 74 -3.35 -4.12 1.54
CA SER A 74 -3.12 -4.60 2.91
C SER A 74 -1.75 -5.25 3.06
N ALA A 75 -1.32 -6.07 2.10
CA ALA A 75 0.02 -6.67 2.13
C ALA A 75 1.12 -5.62 2.01
N LEU A 76 0.94 -4.60 1.15
CA LEU A 76 1.89 -3.50 1.00
C LEU A 76 1.98 -2.66 2.28
N ALA A 77 0.84 -2.34 2.89
CA ALA A 77 0.81 -1.60 4.14
C ALA A 77 1.42 -2.40 5.29
N ALA A 78 1.14 -3.71 5.38
CA ALA A 78 1.76 -4.57 6.39
C ALA A 78 3.28 -4.65 6.22
N ALA A 79 3.77 -4.72 4.98
CA ALA A 79 5.21 -4.69 4.70
C ALA A 79 5.88 -3.36 5.06
N ALA A 80 5.11 -2.27 5.08
CA ALA A 80 5.55 -0.95 5.49
C ALA A 80 5.28 -0.64 6.97
N GLU A 81 4.73 -1.57 7.75
CA GLU A 81 4.30 -1.36 9.14
C GLU A 81 3.26 -0.23 9.28
N MET A 82 2.44 -0.06 8.24
CA MET A 82 1.49 1.04 8.05
C MET A 82 0.02 0.64 8.31
N VAL A 83 -0.23 -0.50 8.97
CA VAL A 83 -1.59 -0.99 9.28
C VAL A 83 -1.91 -0.70 10.74
N GLY A 84 -3.08 -0.12 11.03
CA GLY A 84 -3.56 0.16 12.38
C GLY A 84 -3.89 1.63 12.59
N ASP A 85 -4.05 2.05 13.85
CA ASP A 85 -4.18 3.46 14.20
C ASP A 85 -2.81 4.05 14.58
N ASP A 86 -2.63 5.35 14.33
CA ASP A 86 -1.41 6.07 14.74
C ASP A 86 -1.29 6.14 16.27
N ASP A 87 -2.40 5.93 17.00
CA ASP A 87 -2.47 5.91 18.47
C ASP A 87 -1.94 4.61 19.11
N ASP A 88 -1.76 3.52 18.34
CA ASP A 88 -1.26 2.24 18.88
C ASP A 88 0.24 2.27 19.25
N ASP A 89 0.97 3.32 18.85
CA ASP A 89 2.42 3.48 19.08
C ASP A 89 2.77 4.43 20.26
N ASP A 90 1.78 4.94 21.02
CA ASP A 90 2.06 5.72 22.23
C ASP A 90 2.31 4.80 23.44
N PRO A 91 3.53 4.72 24.01
CA PRO A 91 3.86 3.86 25.15
C PRO A 91 3.25 4.31 26.49
N SER A 92 2.14 5.05 26.48
CA SER A 92 1.49 5.70 27.61
C SER A 92 0.23 4.97 28.10
N ASN A 93 0.27 3.65 28.24
CA ASN A 93 -0.75 2.88 28.98
C ASN A 93 -0.13 1.77 29.84
#